data_AF-A0A4P7L4D5-F1
#
_entry.id   AF-A0A4P7L4D5-F1
#
_cell.length_a   1.000
_cell.length_b   1.000
_cell.length_c   1.000
_cell.angle_alpha   90.00
_cell.angle_beta   90.00
_cell.angle_gamma   90.00
#
_symmetry.space_group_name_H-M   'P 1'
#
loop_
_entity.id
_entity.type
_entity.pdbx_description
1 polymer ?
#
loop_
_entity_poly.entity_id
_entity_poly.type
_entity_poly.pdbx_seq_one_letter_code
_entity_poly.pdbx_strand_id
1 'polypeptide(L)'
;MKNNLTSYFIGLLLILFCNTALAATGGTVKFSGAIIDTPCSLTLASESSSSSSSLAIDMGVYMKDKVPNASGQKVVGSEKELSIKLQDCPHYDGYDIMPKIVFRANHDDHNSKLIKLDGTGAEGIGIGLYDSSGRLLDIKDVYESKVATSKDNRMLTFLFKAAYVSNGQKVKSGKANASINFEVSYK
;
A
#
# COMPACT_ATOMS: atom_id res chain seq x y z
N MET A 1 23.89 51.09 93.53
CA MET A 1 23.86 49.96 94.48
C MET A 1 23.62 48.68 93.69
N LYS A 2 24.57 47.73 93.83
CA LYS A 2 24.33 46.29 93.97
C LYS A 2 23.69 45.54 92.79
N ASN A 3 24.17 44.42 92.28
CA ASN A 3 25.42 43.63 92.26
C ASN A 3 25.01 42.35 91.46
N ASN A 4 25.94 41.79 90.67
CA ASN A 4 26.31 40.36 90.54
C ASN A 4 25.18 39.31 90.48
N LEU A 5 25.14 38.29 89.61
CA LEU A 5 26.14 37.38 89.00
C LEU A 5 25.39 36.02 88.95
N THR A 6 25.90 35.06 88.17
CA THR A 6 25.57 33.61 88.14
C THR A 6 24.42 33.23 87.18
N SER A 7 24.44 32.14 86.40
CA SER A 7 25.37 31.02 86.21
C SER A 7 24.71 30.00 85.24
N TYR A 8 25.53 29.29 84.43
CA TYR A 8 25.26 27.96 83.78
C TYR A 8 24.18 27.90 82.68
N PHE A 9 24.17 27.01 81.69
CA PHE A 9 25.08 26.10 80.97
C PHE A 9 24.20 25.49 79.84
N ILE A 10 24.78 24.89 78.80
CA ILE A 10 24.15 23.94 77.84
C ILE A 10 23.37 24.56 76.66
N GLY A 11 24.10 24.71 75.54
CA GLY A 11 23.84 24.04 74.26
C GLY A 11 22.54 24.36 73.51
N LEU A 12 22.65 25.00 72.35
CA LEU A 12 21.79 24.65 71.23
C LEU A 12 22.53 24.79 69.90
N LEU A 13 22.67 23.64 69.26
CA LEU A 13 23.23 23.36 67.95
C LEU A 13 22.64 24.32 66.90
N LEU A 14 23.48 25.13 66.24
CA LEU A 14 23.09 25.86 65.02
C LEU A 14 22.91 24.84 63.90
N ILE A 15 21.69 24.34 63.74
CA ILE A 15 21.31 23.53 62.59
C ILE A 15 21.15 24.50 61.41
N LEU A 16 22.17 24.53 60.56
CA LEU A 16 22.09 25.16 59.24
C LEU A 16 21.11 24.34 58.39
N PHE A 17 19.83 24.70 58.41
CA PHE A 17 18.86 24.15 57.46
C PHE A 17 19.16 24.76 56.08
N CYS A 18 20.07 24.12 55.34
CA CYS A 18 20.14 24.32 53.90
C CYS A 18 18.83 23.75 53.32
N ASN A 19 17.85 24.61 53.10
CA ASN A 19 16.70 24.26 52.28
C ASN A 19 17.22 24.05 50.85
N THR A 20 17.65 22.84 50.52
CA THR A 20 17.76 22.39 49.14
C THR A 20 16.34 22.24 48.63
N ALA A 21 15.73 23.37 48.24
CA ALA A 21 14.60 23.34 47.34
C ALA A 21 15.08 22.68 46.05
N LEU A 22 14.88 21.38 45.94
CA LEU A 22 14.95 20.67 44.67
C LEU A 22 13.86 21.30 43.80
N ALA A 23 14.25 22.26 42.96
CA ALA A 23 13.37 22.77 41.92
C ALA A 23 13.05 21.60 41.00
N ALA A 24 11.89 20.97 41.20
CA ALA A 24 11.37 20.01 40.26
C ALA A 24 11.11 20.74 38.94
N THR A 25 12.04 20.62 37.99
CA THR A 25 11.86 21.13 36.64
C THR A 25 10.93 20.16 35.93
N GLY A 26 9.65 20.48 35.93
CA GLY A 26 8.61 19.74 35.23
C GLY A 26 8.00 20.57 34.12
N GLY A 27 7.74 19.94 32.97
CA GLY A 27 6.94 20.51 31.88
C GLY A 27 5.70 19.67 31.62
N THR A 28 4.74 20.19 30.86
CA THR A 28 3.56 19.45 30.41
C THR A 28 3.75 19.01 28.96
N VAL A 29 3.71 17.70 28.72
CA VAL A 29 3.60 17.14 27.36
C VAL A 29 2.13 17.06 26.99
N LYS A 30 1.73 17.67 25.87
CA LYS A 30 0.37 17.56 25.34
C LYS A 30 0.40 16.75 24.05
N PHE A 31 -0.46 15.73 23.99
CA PHE A 31 -0.68 14.92 22.79
C PHE A 31 -1.98 15.37 22.13
N SER A 32 -1.95 15.61 20.82
CA SER A 32 -3.11 15.95 20.00
C SER A 32 -3.06 15.11 18.73
N GLY A 33 -4.23 14.61 18.30
CA GLY A 33 -4.39 13.76 17.12
C GLY A 33 -5.85 13.44 16.88
N ALA A 34 -6.14 12.82 15.74
CA ALA A 34 -7.46 12.37 15.35
C ALA A 34 -7.41 10.91 14.86
N ILE A 35 -8.49 10.17 15.07
CA ILE A 35 -8.72 8.84 14.49
C ILE A 35 -9.92 8.98 13.56
N ILE A 36 -9.77 8.58 12.30
CA ILE A 36 -10.81 8.68 11.27
C ILE A 36 -11.26 7.29 10.82
N ASP A 37 -12.51 7.17 10.39
CA ASP A 37 -13.08 5.92 9.90
C ASP A 37 -12.56 5.59 8.49
N THR A 38 -12.29 4.32 8.18
CA THR A 38 -11.75 3.85 6.88
C THR A 38 -12.43 2.53 6.52
N PRO A 39 -13.18 2.45 5.40
CA PRO A 39 -12.53 2.43 4.09
C PRO A 39 -13.23 3.24 2.98
N CYS A 40 -12.46 3.55 1.93
CA CYS A 40 -13.05 3.96 0.66
C CYS A 40 -13.91 2.81 0.09
N SER A 41 -14.97 3.17 -0.63
CA SER A 41 -15.75 2.24 -1.46
C SER A 41 -14.91 1.77 -2.65
N LEU A 42 -14.73 0.46 -2.79
CA LEU A 42 -13.94 -0.14 -3.86
C LEU A 42 -14.81 -0.45 -5.09
N THR A 43 -14.33 -0.06 -6.27
CA THR A 43 -14.88 -0.48 -7.56
C THR A 43 -13.75 -0.88 -8.49
N LEU A 44 -13.85 -2.06 -9.07
CA LEU A 44 -13.03 -2.57 -10.16
C LEU A 44 -13.76 -2.34 -11.47
N ALA A 45 -13.04 -1.90 -12.51
CA ALA A 45 -13.61 -1.71 -13.83
C ALA A 45 -12.63 -2.12 -14.93
N SER A 46 -13.16 -2.74 -15.98
CA SER A 46 -12.50 -2.95 -17.27
C SER A 46 -13.24 -2.15 -18.35
N GLU A 47 -12.82 -2.29 -19.60
CA GLU A 47 -13.52 -1.69 -20.76
C GLU A 47 -15.01 -2.06 -20.84
N SER A 48 -15.38 -3.26 -20.38
CA SER A 48 -16.71 -3.84 -20.61
C SER A 48 -17.48 -4.23 -19.36
N SER A 49 -16.87 -4.14 -18.17
CA SER A 49 -17.46 -4.63 -16.92
C SER A 49 -16.99 -3.84 -15.71
N SER A 50 -17.83 -3.76 -14.66
CA SER A 50 -17.49 -3.18 -13.37
C SER A 50 -18.07 -3.98 -12.23
N SER A 51 -17.35 -4.07 -11.11
CA SER A 51 -17.75 -4.84 -9.93
C SER A 51 -17.03 -4.34 -8.69
N SER A 52 -17.61 -4.51 -7.49
CA SER A 52 -17.02 -4.08 -6.23
C SER A 52 -16.21 -5.16 -5.50
N SER A 53 -16.20 -6.40 -6.00
CA SER A 53 -15.56 -7.54 -5.32
C SER A 53 -14.68 -8.39 -6.22
N SER A 54 -15.15 -8.71 -7.43
CA SER A 54 -14.39 -9.50 -8.40
C SER A 54 -14.68 -9.03 -9.82
N LEU A 55 -13.63 -8.92 -10.63
CA LEU A 55 -13.72 -8.48 -12.01
C LEU A 55 -13.18 -9.58 -12.92
N ALA A 56 -14.00 -10.01 -13.88
CA ALA A 56 -13.55 -10.84 -14.99
C ALA A 56 -13.23 -9.93 -16.19
N ILE A 57 -12.01 -10.06 -16.72
CA ILE A 57 -11.57 -9.38 -17.92
C ILE A 57 -11.49 -10.42 -19.03
N ASP A 58 -12.21 -10.18 -20.12
CA ASP A 58 -12.05 -11.00 -21.32
C ASP A 58 -10.72 -10.67 -22.00
N MET A 59 -9.76 -11.58 -21.85
CA MET A 59 -8.44 -11.45 -22.46
C MET A 59 -8.43 -11.75 -23.95
N GLY A 60 -9.54 -12.23 -24.53
CA GLY A 60 -9.68 -12.54 -25.95
C GLY A 60 -9.00 -13.85 -26.38
N VAL A 61 -9.09 -14.15 -27.68
CA VAL A 61 -8.52 -15.36 -28.29
C VAL A 61 -7.50 -14.96 -29.36
N TYR A 62 -6.31 -15.55 -29.29
CA TYR A 62 -5.19 -15.25 -30.20
C TYR A 62 -4.65 -16.54 -30.81
N MET A 63 -4.25 -16.45 -32.07
CA MET A 63 -3.59 -17.57 -32.76
C MET A 63 -2.19 -17.78 -32.19
N LYS A 64 -1.79 -19.04 -32.03
CA LYS A 64 -0.49 -19.41 -31.42
C LYS A 64 0.72 -18.82 -32.16
N ASP A 65 0.60 -18.58 -33.46
CA ASP A 65 1.64 -18.01 -34.32
C ASP A 65 1.83 -16.50 -34.12
N LYS A 66 0.89 -15.83 -33.43
CA LYS A 66 1.02 -14.43 -33.01
C LYS A 66 1.77 -14.27 -31.69
N VAL A 67 2.03 -15.37 -30.99
CA VAL A 67 2.84 -15.33 -29.77
C VAL A 67 4.32 -15.17 -30.15
N PRO A 68 5.00 -14.13 -29.66
CA PRO A 68 6.41 -13.94 -29.97
C PRO A 68 7.29 -15.03 -29.36
N ASN A 69 8.42 -15.32 -30.00
CA ASN A 69 9.36 -16.33 -29.49
C ASN A 69 10.20 -15.82 -28.31
N ALA A 70 10.45 -14.51 -28.23
CA ALA A 70 11.29 -13.94 -27.19
C ALA A 70 10.49 -13.70 -25.90
N SER A 71 11.04 -14.15 -24.77
CA SER A 71 10.43 -13.94 -23.45
C SER A 71 10.26 -12.45 -23.15
N GLY A 72 9.14 -12.10 -22.51
CA GLY A 72 8.81 -10.72 -22.13
C GLY A 72 8.14 -9.89 -23.23
N GLN A 73 8.01 -10.40 -24.45
CA GLN A 73 7.28 -9.71 -25.52
C GLN A 73 5.77 -9.98 -25.43
N LYS A 74 4.98 -8.89 -25.50
CA LYS A 74 3.51 -8.94 -25.53
C LYS A 74 3.01 -9.58 -26.82
N VAL A 75 1.93 -10.36 -26.72
CA VAL A 75 1.12 -10.70 -27.89
C VAL A 75 0.43 -9.44 -28.38
N VAL A 76 0.66 -9.06 -29.63
CA VAL A 76 0.15 -7.80 -30.20
C VAL A 76 -1.38 -7.75 -30.11
N GLY A 77 -1.91 -6.66 -29.57
CA GLY A 77 -3.36 -6.44 -29.43
C GLY A 77 -4.01 -7.20 -28.28
N SER A 78 -3.25 -7.88 -27.41
CA SER A 78 -3.77 -8.58 -26.21
C SER A 78 -3.90 -7.69 -24.97
N GLU A 79 -3.59 -6.40 -25.08
CA GLU A 79 -3.65 -5.48 -23.97
C GLU A 79 -5.11 -5.20 -23.57
N LYS A 80 -5.38 -5.25 -22.26
CA LYS A 80 -6.68 -4.99 -21.65
C LYS A 80 -6.53 -4.07 -20.46
N GLU A 81 -7.45 -3.13 -20.31
CA GLU A 81 -7.43 -2.18 -19.20
C GLU A 81 -8.04 -2.77 -17.92
N LEU A 82 -7.41 -2.43 -16.79
CA LEU A 82 -7.90 -2.67 -15.45
C LEU A 82 -7.82 -1.37 -14.66
N SER A 83 -8.94 -0.94 -14.11
CA SER A 83 -9.00 0.20 -13.19
C SER A 83 -9.45 -0.25 -11.82
N ILE A 84 -8.73 0.22 -10.79
CA ILE A 84 -9.13 0.11 -9.39
C ILE A 84 -9.53 1.52 -8.95
N LYS A 85 -10.77 1.70 -8.53
CA LYS A 85 -11.34 2.97 -8.10
C LYS A 85 -11.67 2.89 -6.62
N LEU A 86 -11.20 3.87 -5.85
CA LEU A 86 -11.52 4.05 -4.44
C LEU A 86 -12.34 5.33 -4.33
N GLN A 87 -13.58 5.22 -3.87
CA GLN A 87 -14.54 6.33 -3.77
C GLN A 87 -14.88 6.61 -2.31
N ASP A 88 -15.42 7.79 -2.03
CA ASP A 88 -15.82 8.22 -0.69
C ASP A 88 -14.69 8.11 0.34
N CYS A 89 -13.43 8.20 -0.09
CA CYS A 89 -12.26 8.14 0.78
C CYS A 89 -12.29 9.25 1.84
N PRO A 90 -11.99 8.98 3.12
CA PRO A 90 -12.01 9.99 4.18
C PRO A 90 -11.11 11.20 3.87
N HIS A 91 -11.36 12.31 4.54
CA HIS A 91 -10.57 13.54 4.38
C HIS A 91 -10.34 14.15 5.75
N TYR A 92 -9.11 14.59 6.00
CA TYR A 92 -8.75 15.30 7.21
C TYR A 92 -7.77 16.43 6.84
N ASP A 93 -8.15 17.67 7.15
CA ASP A 93 -7.41 18.85 6.70
C ASP A 93 -5.95 18.80 7.16
N GLY A 94 -5.03 18.87 6.20
CA GLY A 94 -3.58 18.81 6.45
C GLY A 94 -2.98 17.39 6.45
N TYR A 95 -3.76 16.35 6.15
CA TYR A 95 -3.30 14.96 6.11
C TYR A 95 -3.70 14.29 4.79
N ASP A 96 -2.71 13.74 4.10
CA ASP A 96 -2.93 12.97 2.86
C ASP A 96 -3.25 11.52 3.21
N ILE A 97 -4.19 10.90 2.48
CA ILE A 97 -4.39 9.46 2.55
C ILE A 97 -3.45 8.79 1.56
N MET A 98 -2.75 7.76 2.02
CA MET A 98 -1.86 6.98 1.18
C MET A 98 -2.40 5.56 1.02
N PRO A 99 -3.31 5.30 0.05
CA PRO A 99 -3.65 3.94 -0.32
C PRO A 99 -2.44 3.20 -0.90
N LYS A 100 -2.33 1.95 -0.48
CA LYS A 100 -1.32 1.00 -0.89
C LYS A 100 -2.01 -0.22 -1.49
N ILE A 101 -1.74 -0.49 -2.75
CA ILE A 101 -2.23 -1.66 -3.48
C ILE A 101 -1.09 -2.67 -3.59
N VAL A 102 -1.34 -3.88 -3.10
CA VAL A 102 -0.42 -5.01 -3.21
C VAL A 102 -1.10 -6.09 -4.05
N PHE A 103 -0.45 -6.51 -5.13
CA PHE A 103 -0.91 -7.64 -5.93
C PHE A 103 -0.27 -8.93 -5.44
N ARG A 104 -0.99 -10.05 -5.56
CA ARG A 104 -0.51 -11.39 -5.23
C ARG A 104 -0.97 -12.37 -6.31
N ALA A 105 -0.02 -13.07 -6.91
CA ALA A 105 -0.29 -14.08 -7.90
C ALA A 105 0.73 -15.22 -7.83
N ASN A 106 0.38 -16.36 -8.43
CA ASN A 106 1.37 -17.38 -8.76
C ASN A 106 2.22 -16.88 -9.93
N HIS A 107 3.54 -17.02 -9.82
CA HIS A 107 4.47 -16.60 -10.85
C HIS A 107 4.66 -17.70 -11.89
N ASP A 108 4.81 -17.31 -13.17
CA ASP A 108 5.15 -18.26 -14.23
C ASP A 108 6.53 -18.91 -13.97
N ASP A 109 6.62 -20.22 -14.24
CA ASP A 109 7.79 -21.03 -13.89
C ASP A 109 9.04 -20.70 -14.73
N HIS A 110 8.87 -20.04 -15.88
CA HIS A 110 9.95 -19.72 -16.82
C HIS A 110 10.25 -18.23 -16.89
N ASN A 111 9.29 -17.38 -16.53
CA ASN A 111 9.48 -15.94 -16.36
C ASN A 111 8.73 -15.44 -15.13
N SER A 112 9.43 -15.32 -14.01
CA SER A 112 8.85 -14.95 -12.72
C SER A 112 8.23 -13.54 -12.65
N LYS A 113 8.42 -12.71 -13.69
CA LYS A 113 7.76 -11.41 -13.81
C LYS A 113 6.32 -11.52 -14.35
N LEU A 114 5.91 -12.70 -14.81
CA LEU A 114 4.59 -12.96 -15.35
C LEU A 114 3.73 -13.72 -14.35
N ILE A 115 2.42 -13.51 -14.43
CA ILE A 115 1.41 -14.30 -13.74
C ILE A 115 1.28 -15.64 -14.46
N LYS A 116 1.28 -16.72 -13.69
CA LYS A 116 1.06 -18.08 -14.16
C LYS A 116 -0.39 -18.27 -14.61
N LEU A 117 -0.58 -19.05 -15.68
CA LEU A 117 -1.91 -19.50 -16.08
C LEU A 117 -2.48 -20.52 -15.07
N ASP A 118 -3.79 -20.49 -14.90
CA ASP A 118 -4.54 -21.41 -14.06
C ASP A 118 -4.77 -22.75 -14.79
N GLY A 119 -4.47 -23.87 -14.11
CA GLY A 119 -4.76 -25.22 -14.59
C GLY A 119 -3.89 -25.69 -15.76
N THR A 120 -4.38 -26.72 -16.47
CA THR A 120 -3.74 -27.25 -17.67
C THR A 120 -4.38 -26.63 -18.92
N GLY A 121 -3.56 -26.10 -19.82
CA GLY A 121 -4.05 -25.29 -20.95
C GLY A 121 -2.95 -24.85 -21.90
N ALA A 122 -2.99 -23.58 -22.31
CA ALA A 122 -1.93 -23.00 -23.13
C ALA A 122 -0.59 -23.06 -22.39
N GLU A 123 0.50 -23.20 -23.15
CA GLU A 123 1.87 -23.16 -22.64
C GLU A 123 2.67 -22.12 -23.42
N GLY A 124 3.80 -21.67 -22.87
CA GLY A 124 4.68 -20.69 -23.52
C GLY A 124 4.30 -19.23 -23.28
N ILE A 125 3.25 -18.97 -22.49
CA ILE A 125 2.75 -17.63 -22.19
C ILE A 125 2.36 -17.49 -20.71
N GLY A 126 2.41 -16.26 -20.21
CA GLY A 126 1.79 -15.84 -18.96
C GLY A 126 1.05 -14.51 -19.14
N ILE A 127 0.53 -13.93 -18.05
CA ILE A 127 -0.05 -12.58 -18.07
C ILE A 127 0.96 -11.59 -17.49
N GLY A 128 1.29 -10.54 -18.24
CA GLY A 128 2.00 -9.38 -17.71
C GLY A 128 1.02 -8.36 -17.18
N LEU A 129 1.30 -7.80 -16.00
CA LEU A 129 0.56 -6.65 -15.43
C LEU A 129 1.43 -5.39 -15.54
N TYR A 130 0.86 -4.30 -16.01
CA TYR A 130 1.57 -3.06 -16.31
C TYR A 130 0.91 -1.89 -15.58
N ASP A 131 1.72 -0.91 -15.18
CA ASP A 131 1.20 0.38 -14.70
C ASP A 131 0.71 1.26 -15.86
N SER A 132 0.14 2.42 -15.52
CA SER A 132 -0.35 3.40 -16.50
C SER A 132 0.73 3.95 -17.45
N SER A 133 2.01 3.87 -17.07
CA SER A 133 3.14 4.26 -17.93
C SER A 133 3.58 3.13 -18.88
N GLY A 134 2.96 1.95 -18.79
CA GLY A 134 3.29 0.78 -19.59
C GLY A 134 4.50 0.00 -19.08
N ARG A 135 4.99 0.29 -17.86
CA ARG A 135 6.06 -0.50 -17.23
C ARG A 135 5.49 -1.78 -16.67
N LEU A 136 6.16 -2.90 -16.91
CA LEU A 136 5.80 -4.18 -16.31
C LEU A 136 6.01 -4.09 -14.80
N LEU A 137 4.97 -4.43 -14.04
CA LEU A 137 5.03 -4.50 -12.60
C LEU A 137 5.70 -5.80 -12.17
N ASP A 138 6.68 -5.73 -11.29
CA ASP A 138 7.02 -6.89 -10.48
C ASP A 138 5.88 -7.06 -9.46
N ILE A 139 5.24 -8.22 -9.42
CA ILE A 139 4.09 -8.46 -8.52
C ILE A 139 4.55 -8.49 -7.06
N LYS A 140 5.86 -8.54 -6.79
CA LYS A 140 6.42 -8.30 -5.45
C LYS A 140 6.43 -6.82 -5.09
N ASP A 141 6.32 -5.91 -6.06
CA ASP A 141 6.32 -4.49 -5.84
C ASP A 141 4.98 -4.03 -5.29
N VAL A 142 5.08 -3.01 -4.43
CA VAL A 142 3.94 -2.35 -3.85
C VAL A 142 3.65 -1.11 -4.68
N TYR A 143 2.39 -0.93 -5.08
CA TYR A 143 1.93 0.32 -5.63
C TYR A 143 1.40 1.22 -4.50
N GLU A 144 2.11 2.31 -4.21
CA GLU A 144 1.69 3.31 -3.23
C GLU A 144 1.36 4.62 -3.95
N SER A 145 0.22 5.22 -3.63
CA SER A 145 -0.15 6.54 -4.15
C SER A 145 -0.37 7.50 -3.01
N LYS A 146 0.35 8.61 -3.03
CA LYS A 146 0.15 9.72 -2.09
C LYS A 146 -0.79 10.72 -2.76
N VAL A 147 -2.02 10.80 -2.29
CA VAL A 147 -3.00 11.74 -2.83
C VAL A 147 -3.63 12.52 -1.69
N ALA A 148 -3.57 13.84 -1.78
CA ALA A 148 -4.44 14.69 -1.00
C ALA A 148 -5.88 14.44 -1.46
N THR A 149 -6.71 13.82 -0.63
CA THR A 149 -8.15 13.80 -0.91
C THR A 149 -8.63 15.24 -0.89
N SER A 150 -9.22 15.72 -1.99
CA SER A 150 -9.87 17.03 -1.93
C SER A 150 -11.23 16.84 -1.27
N LYS A 151 -11.70 17.87 -0.55
CA LYS A 151 -13.01 17.86 0.09
C LYS A 151 -14.15 17.57 -0.91
N ASP A 152 -13.95 17.93 -2.17
CA ASP A 152 -14.96 17.88 -3.24
C ASP A 152 -14.86 16.63 -4.12
N ASN A 153 -13.67 16.00 -4.23
CA ASN A 153 -13.46 14.83 -5.07
C ASN A 153 -12.73 13.73 -4.30
N ARG A 154 -13.52 12.93 -3.57
CA ARG A 154 -13.07 11.81 -2.72
C ARG A 154 -12.83 10.51 -3.52
N MET A 155 -12.40 10.63 -4.79
CA MET A 155 -12.18 9.51 -5.70
C MET A 155 -10.72 9.40 -6.13
N LEU A 156 -10.18 8.19 -6.01
CA LEU A 156 -8.84 7.80 -6.48
C LEU A 156 -9.00 6.74 -7.56
N THR A 157 -8.30 6.88 -8.67
CA THR A 157 -8.33 5.90 -9.78
C THR A 157 -6.92 5.45 -10.11
N PHE A 158 -6.72 4.14 -10.04
CA PHE A 158 -5.48 3.46 -10.38
C PHE A 158 -5.68 2.74 -11.70
N LEU A 159 -4.85 3.04 -12.70
CA LEU A 159 -4.94 2.46 -14.03
C LEU A 159 -3.80 1.47 -14.23
N PHE A 160 -4.18 0.26 -14.62
CA PHE A 160 -3.30 -0.84 -14.94
C PHE A 160 -3.70 -1.42 -16.30
N LYS A 161 -2.80 -2.22 -16.85
CA LYS A 161 -3.07 -3.00 -18.05
C LYS A 161 -2.59 -4.42 -17.90
N ALA A 162 -3.31 -5.37 -18.47
CA ALA A 162 -2.91 -6.77 -18.56
C ALA A 162 -2.67 -7.14 -20.03
N ALA A 163 -1.73 -8.04 -20.30
CA ALA A 163 -1.51 -8.57 -21.65
C ALA A 163 -1.01 -10.02 -21.60
N TYR A 164 -1.29 -10.80 -22.65
CA TYR A 164 -0.58 -12.07 -22.86
C TYR A 164 0.87 -11.78 -23.21
N VAL A 165 1.81 -12.46 -22.57
CA VAL A 165 3.25 -12.26 -22.75
C VAL A 165 3.93 -13.61 -22.93
N SER A 166 4.82 -13.72 -23.91
CA SER A 166 5.64 -14.91 -24.09
C SER A 166 6.55 -15.12 -22.89
N ASN A 167 6.60 -16.34 -22.36
CA ASN A 167 7.56 -16.70 -21.31
C ASN A 167 8.87 -17.27 -21.89
N GLY A 168 8.97 -17.43 -23.22
CA GLY A 168 10.13 -17.95 -23.93
C GLY A 168 10.14 -19.46 -24.15
N GLN A 169 9.13 -20.19 -23.65
CA GLN A 169 8.96 -21.62 -23.95
C GLN A 169 8.19 -21.84 -25.26
N LYS A 170 8.25 -23.07 -25.76
CA LYS A 170 7.48 -23.48 -26.94
C LYS A 170 5.98 -23.31 -26.66
N VAL A 171 5.33 -22.52 -27.50
CA VAL A 171 3.91 -22.20 -27.36
C VAL A 171 3.03 -23.40 -27.71
N LYS A 172 2.06 -23.72 -26.85
CA LYS A 172 0.98 -24.68 -27.13
C LYS A 172 -0.37 -23.99 -26.99
N SER A 173 -1.31 -24.36 -27.85
CA SER A 173 -2.69 -23.87 -27.80
C SER A 173 -3.45 -24.49 -26.63
N GLY A 174 -4.30 -23.70 -25.99
CA GLY A 174 -5.20 -24.15 -24.93
C GLY A 174 -5.88 -22.95 -24.26
N LYS A 175 -6.62 -23.21 -23.18
CA LYS A 175 -7.18 -22.13 -22.34
C LYS A 175 -6.05 -21.39 -21.63
N ALA A 176 -6.15 -20.08 -21.54
CA ALA A 176 -5.14 -19.20 -20.94
C ALA A 176 -5.77 -18.28 -19.89
N ASN A 177 -6.46 -18.90 -18.93
CA ASN A 177 -7.05 -18.20 -17.79
C ASN A 177 -5.97 -17.95 -16.74
N ALA A 178 -6.10 -16.89 -15.95
CA ALA A 178 -5.23 -16.60 -14.83
C ALA A 178 -5.98 -15.81 -13.77
N SER A 179 -5.54 -15.96 -12.53
CA SER A 179 -6.13 -15.26 -11.37
C SER A 179 -5.05 -14.46 -10.64
N ILE A 180 -5.42 -13.26 -10.22
CA ILE A 180 -4.59 -12.37 -9.41
C ILE A 180 -5.45 -11.79 -8.29
N ASN A 181 -4.91 -11.82 -7.07
CA ASN A 181 -5.52 -11.17 -5.92
C ASN A 181 -4.86 -9.81 -5.71
N PHE A 182 -5.57 -8.88 -5.08
CA PHE A 182 -4.98 -7.64 -4.60
C PHE A 182 -5.56 -7.25 -3.25
N GLU A 183 -4.78 -6.48 -2.50
CA GLU A 183 -5.14 -5.94 -1.20
C GLU A 183 -4.96 -4.43 -1.24
N VAL A 184 -5.93 -3.69 -0.69
CA VAL A 184 -5.83 -2.24 -0.48
C VAL A 184 -5.67 -1.99 1.02
N SER A 185 -4.60 -1.29 1.39
CA SER A 185 -4.36 -0.84 2.77
C SER A 185 -4.20 0.67 2.79
N TYR A 186 -4.53 1.29 3.92
CA TYR A 186 -4.49 2.73 4.10
C TYR A 186 -3.49 3.06 5.21
N LYS A 187 -2.71 4.12 5.01
CA LYS A 187 -1.84 4.73 6.01
C LYS A 187 -2.13 6.21 6.10
#